data_AF-A0A816Q9H8-F1
#
_entry.id   AF-A0A816Q9H8-F1
#
_cell.length_a   1.000
_cell.length_b   1.000
_cell.length_c   1.000
_cell.angle_alpha   90.00
_cell.angle_beta   90.00
_cell.angle_gamma   90.00
#
_symmetry.space_group_name_H-M   'P 1'
#
loop_
_entity.id
_entity.type
_entity.pdbx_description
1 polymer ?
#
loop_
_entity_poly.entity_id
_entity_poly.type
_entity_poly.pdbx_seq_one_letter_code
_entity_poly.pdbx_strand_id
1 'polypeptide(L)'
;HLRNRWRRRKWEQEAVMKEPGNFPLERLLAIFQCIASVGDFSFGEEEDEEGEEEATGYDKESNNMMSDILLQVASLCDANFIIKSGSCPLEGSIRYRSMVSEDMSLKVARSLSFPLSKYLYRR
;
A
#
# COMPACT_ATOMS: atom_id res chain seq x y z
N HIS A 1 14.38 33.36 -9.10
CA HIS A 1 12.99 33.08 -9.48
C HIS A 1 12.83 32.13 -10.68
N LEU A 2 13.50 32.33 -11.82
CA LEU A 2 13.37 31.42 -12.99
C LEU A 2 13.88 29.98 -12.72
N ARG A 3 14.97 29.82 -11.95
CA ARG A 3 15.56 28.51 -11.61
C ARG A 3 14.59 27.56 -10.87
N ASN A 4 13.64 28.12 -10.12
CA ASN A 4 12.60 27.34 -9.43
C ASN A 4 11.45 26.95 -10.37
N ARG A 5 11.22 27.73 -11.43
CA ARG A 5 10.19 27.46 -12.45
C ARG A 5 10.64 26.34 -13.41
N TRP A 6 11.94 26.31 -13.75
CA TRP A 6 12.57 25.24 -14.53
C TRP A 6 12.63 23.91 -13.76
N ARG A 7 12.92 23.94 -12.45
CA ARG A 7 12.74 22.76 -11.60
C ARG A 7 11.28 22.31 -11.61
N ARG A 8 10.33 23.16 -11.27
CA ARG A 8 8.91 22.74 -11.21
C ARG A 8 8.41 22.06 -12.49
N ARG A 9 8.71 22.65 -13.67
CA ARG A 9 8.36 22.08 -14.98
C ARG A 9 9.05 20.76 -15.33
N LYS A 10 10.31 20.58 -14.91
CA LYS A 10 11.05 19.33 -15.18
C LYS A 10 10.48 18.17 -14.37
N TRP A 11 10.05 18.43 -13.13
CA TRP A 11 9.50 17.42 -12.22
C TRP A 11 8.03 17.10 -12.53
N GLU A 12 7.27 18.07 -13.04
CA GLU A 12 5.91 17.85 -13.57
C GLU A 12 5.93 16.96 -14.82
N GLN A 13 6.90 17.15 -15.73
CA GLN A 13 7.08 16.23 -16.88
C GLN A 13 7.61 14.86 -16.46
N GLU A 14 8.48 14.77 -15.45
CA GLU A 14 9.01 13.50 -14.93
C GLU A 14 7.96 12.67 -14.20
N ALA A 15 6.99 13.31 -13.52
CA ALA A 15 5.91 12.63 -12.83
C ALA A 15 4.88 12.01 -13.80
N VAL A 16 4.65 12.65 -14.95
CA VAL A 16 3.75 12.14 -16.00
C VAL A 16 4.38 10.97 -16.77
N MET A 17 5.72 10.86 -16.80
CA MET A 17 6.45 9.76 -17.46
C MET A 17 7.03 8.70 -16.51
N LYS A 18 6.84 8.86 -15.19
CA LYS A 18 7.29 7.86 -14.22
C LYS A 18 6.33 6.70 -14.23
N GLU A 19 6.78 5.61 -14.84
CA GLU A 19 6.25 4.28 -14.57
C GLU A 19 6.01 4.09 -13.06
N PRO A 20 4.96 3.35 -12.64
CA PRO A 20 4.68 3.10 -11.24
C PRO A 20 5.97 2.59 -10.57
N GLY A 21 6.46 3.36 -9.59
CA GLY A 21 7.75 3.10 -8.98
C GLY A 21 7.79 1.73 -8.31
N ASN A 22 8.92 1.05 -8.40
CA ASN A 22 9.13 -0.23 -7.74
C ASN A 22 9.21 -0.04 -6.22
N PHE A 23 8.67 -0.98 -5.45
CA PHE A 23 8.69 -0.96 -3.99
C PHE A 23 9.09 -2.34 -3.41
N PRO A 24 9.75 -2.38 -2.25
CA PRO A 24 10.08 -3.63 -1.57
C PRO A 24 8.84 -4.21 -0.84
N LEU A 25 8.80 -5.52 -0.62
CA LEU A 25 7.65 -6.21 0.00
C LEU A 25 7.38 -5.68 1.41
N GLU A 26 8.44 -5.43 2.17
CA GLU A 26 8.40 -4.94 3.55
C GLU A 26 7.65 -3.61 3.63
N ARG A 27 7.85 -2.74 2.63
CA ARG A 27 7.14 -1.45 2.55
C ARG A 27 5.65 -1.65 2.27
N LEU A 28 5.28 -2.59 1.41
CA LEU A 28 3.88 -2.90 1.13
C LEU A 28 3.18 -3.40 2.39
N LEU A 29 3.80 -4.35 3.08
CA LEU A 29 3.27 -4.95 4.30
C LEU A 29 3.14 -3.93 5.43
N ALA A 30 4.14 -3.07 5.62
CA ALA A 30 4.08 -2.01 6.63
C ALA A 30 2.91 -1.04 6.34
N ILE A 31 2.73 -0.62 5.09
CA ILE A 31 1.59 0.23 4.72
C ILE A 31 0.26 -0.50 4.94
N PHE A 32 0.15 -1.76 4.51
CA PHE A 32 -1.03 -2.58 4.73
C PHE A 32 -1.38 -2.66 6.22
N GLN A 33 -0.40 -2.95 7.07
CA GLN A 33 -0.62 -3.03 8.51
C GLN A 33 -1.06 -1.68 9.07
N CYS A 34 -0.47 -0.57 8.63
CA CYS A 34 -0.89 0.77 9.07
C CYS A 34 -2.34 1.07 8.69
N ILE A 35 -2.75 0.77 7.45
CA ILE A 35 -4.13 1.05 7.01
C ILE A 35 -5.15 0.06 7.57
N ALA A 36 -4.76 -1.20 7.78
CA ALA A 36 -5.61 -2.25 8.33
C ALA A 36 -5.78 -2.08 9.85
N SER A 37 -4.72 -1.69 10.57
CA SER A 37 -4.80 -1.34 11.99
C SER A 37 -5.58 -0.05 12.24
N VAL A 38 -5.55 0.90 11.29
CA VAL A 38 -6.44 2.07 11.30
C VAL A 38 -7.86 1.69 10.79
N GLY A 39 -8.07 0.45 10.36
CA GLY A 39 -9.38 -0.08 9.96
C GLY A 39 -10.35 -0.28 11.12
N ASP A 40 -9.86 -0.29 12.36
CA ASP A 40 -10.68 -0.28 13.59
C ASP A 40 -11.22 1.13 13.91
N PHE A 41 -10.89 2.15 13.11
CA PHE A 41 -11.56 3.44 13.17
C PHE A 41 -12.88 3.35 12.40
N SER A 42 -13.94 3.03 13.15
CA SER A 42 -15.34 3.14 12.78
C SER A 42 -15.59 4.25 11.74
N PHE A 43 -15.89 3.85 10.52
CA PHE A 43 -16.54 4.71 9.54
C PHE A 43 -18.05 4.74 9.82
N GLY A 44 -18.44 5.33 10.95
CA GLY A 44 -19.83 5.57 11.29
C GLY A 44 -20.11 5.56 12.79
N GLU A 45 -20.18 6.76 13.37
CA GLU A 45 -20.91 7.14 14.60
C GLU A 45 -20.56 6.42 15.91
N GLU A 46 -19.92 7.19 16.80
CA GLU A 46 -20.03 7.24 18.27
C GLU A 46 -20.51 5.97 19.02
N GLU A 47 -19.63 5.34 19.80
CA GLU A 47 -19.70 5.24 21.28
C GLU A 47 -18.55 4.37 21.82
N ASP A 48 -17.98 4.81 22.93
CA ASP A 48 -16.93 4.16 23.72
C ASP A 48 -17.38 2.77 24.24
N GLU A 49 -16.46 1.81 24.33
CA GLU A 49 -16.31 1.01 25.57
C GLU A 49 -15.01 0.17 25.57
N GLU A 50 -14.43 0.12 26.77
CA GLU A 50 -13.17 -0.47 27.19
C GLU A 50 -13.17 -2.02 27.12
N GLY A 51 -11.98 -2.61 26.98
CA GLY A 51 -11.79 -4.05 27.16
C GLY A 51 -10.33 -4.48 27.02
N GLU A 52 -9.60 -4.44 28.14
CA GLU A 52 -8.29 -5.09 28.30
C GLU A 52 -8.39 -6.63 28.29
N GLU A 53 -7.22 -7.27 28.11
CA GLU A 53 -6.88 -8.70 28.28
C GLU A 53 -7.13 -9.59 27.03
N GLU A 54 -6.19 -10.39 26.50
CA GLU A 54 -5.22 -11.25 27.18
C GLU A 54 -4.04 -11.60 26.23
N ALA A 55 -2.81 -11.40 26.71
CA ALA A 55 -1.58 -11.63 25.97
C ALA A 55 -1.05 -13.07 26.17
N THR A 56 -1.56 -14.07 25.43
CA THR A 56 -0.89 -15.40 25.35
C THR A 56 -1.20 -16.25 24.11
N GLY A 57 -1.65 -15.67 22.99
CA GLY A 57 -1.92 -16.38 21.73
C GLY A 57 -1.12 -15.94 20.49
N TYR A 58 -0.20 -14.98 20.67
CA TYR A 58 0.23 -14.09 19.58
C TYR A 58 1.07 -14.74 18.47
N ASP A 59 1.59 -15.96 18.64
CA ASP A 59 2.57 -16.53 17.68
C ASP A 59 1.93 -17.39 16.59
N LYS A 60 0.92 -18.22 16.90
CA LYS A 60 0.37 -19.13 15.89
C LYS A 60 -0.64 -18.46 14.97
N GLU A 61 -1.50 -17.60 15.52
CA GLU A 61 -2.56 -16.92 14.77
C GLU A 61 -2.00 -15.82 13.86
N SER A 62 -1.04 -15.03 14.36
CA SER A 62 -0.39 -13.98 13.57
C SER A 62 0.44 -14.54 12.41
N ASN A 63 1.14 -15.66 12.63
CA ASN A 63 1.88 -16.35 11.57
C ASN A 63 0.93 -16.92 10.49
N ASN A 64 -0.24 -17.41 10.90
CA ASN A 64 -1.27 -17.88 9.96
C ASN A 64 -1.82 -16.71 9.13
N MET A 65 -2.17 -15.59 9.77
CA MET A 65 -2.63 -14.38 9.10
C MET A 65 -1.57 -13.81 8.14
N MET A 66 -0.30 -13.81 8.54
CA MET A 66 0.79 -13.35 7.69
C MET A 66 0.98 -14.25 6.47
N SER A 67 0.84 -15.57 6.66
CA SER A 67 0.90 -16.53 5.54
C SER A 67 -0.26 -16.33 4.56
N ASP A 68 -1.46 -16.01 5.04
CA ASP A 68 -2.62 -15.70 4.21
C ASP A 68 -2.41 -14.40 3.42
N ILE A 69 -1.87 -13.35 4.05
CA ILE A 69 -1.52 -12.09 3.39
C ILE A 69 -0.49 -12.33 2.29
N LEU A 70 0.57 -13.08 2.58
CA LEU A 70 1.60 -13.40 1.59
C LEU A 70 1.03 -14.23 0.42
N LEU A 71 0.10 -15.15 0.71
CA LEU A 71 -0.60 -15.92 -0.31
C LEU A 71 -1.48 -15.02 -1.20
N GLN A 72 -2.17 -14.03 -0.61
CA GLN A 72 -2.93 -13.03 -1.37
C GLN A 72 -2.03 -12.19 -2.26
N VAL A 73 -0.87 -11.75 -1.76
CA VAL A 73 0.13 -11.02 -2.58
C VAL A 73 0.64 -11.88 -3.73
N ALA A 74 0.86 -13.18 -3.50
CA ALA A 74 1.22 -14.12 -4.56
C ALA A 74 0.12 -14.25 -5.61
N SER A 75 -1.15 -14.40 -5.18
CA SER A 75 -2.30 -14.45 -6.08
C SER A 75 -2.46 -13.17 -6.91
N LEU A 76 -2.20 -11.99 -6.33
CA LEU A 76 -2.16 -10.72 -7.06
C LEU A 76 -1.02 -10.65 -8.08
N CYS A 77 0.09 -11.34 -7.82
CA CYS A 77 1.16 -11.49 -8.80
C CYS A 77 0.72 -12.37 -9.98
N ASP A 78 0.10 -13.51 -9.69
CA ASP A 78 -0.39 -14.44 -10.71
C ASP A 78 -1.47 -13.81 -11.59
N ALA A 79 -2.30 -12.93 -11.01
CA ALA A 79 -3.32 -12.15 -11.71
C ALA A 79 -2.78 -10.90 -12.44
N ASN A 80 -1.46 -10.67 -12.43
CA ASN A 80 -0.79 -9.51 -13.03
C ASN A 80 -1.20 -8.14 -12.48
N PHE A 81 -1.82 -8.06 -11.30
CA PHE A 81 -2.07 -6.78 -10.63
C PHE A 81 -0.78 -6.21 -10.02
N ILE A 82 0.14 -7.10 -9.65
CA ILE A 82 1.48 -6.76 -9.17
C ILE A 82 2.49 -7.59 -9.96
N ILE A 83 3.63 -7.00 -10.33
CA ILE A 83 4.71 -7.72 -11.02
C ILE A 83 5.97 -7.68 -10.16
N LYS A 84 6.63 -8.83 -10.05
CA LYS A 84 7.98 -8.92 -9.48
C LYS A 84 8.96 -8.30 -10.48
N SER A 85 9.45 -7.11 -10.16
CA SER A 85 10.55 -6.47 -10.86
C SER A 85 11.86 -7.06 -10.35
N GLY A 86 12.80 -7.34 -11.26
CA GLY A 86 14.05 -8.06 -10.96
C GLY A 86 14.79 -7.56 -9.72
N SER A 87 15.48 -8.48 -9.06
CA SER A 87 16.36 -8.17 -7.93
C SER A 87 17.51 -7.29 -8.41
N CYS A 88 17.83 -6.24 -7.64
CA CYS A 88 19.10 -5.53 -7.86
C CYS A 88 20.22 -6.53 -7.57
N PRO A 89 21.23 -6.71 -8.44
CA PRO A 89 22.32 -7.67 -8.22
C PRO A 89 23.06 -7.48 -6.88
N LEU A 90 22.99 -6.28 -6.30
CA LEU A 90 23.66 -5.90 -5.06
C LEU A 90 22.79 -6.02 -3.80
N GLU A 91 21.46 -6.08 -3.92
CA GLU A 91 20.54 -5.93 -2.78
C GLU A 91 19.73 -7.19 -2.47
N GLY A 92 19.64 -8.14 -3.41
CA GLY A 92 19.01 -9.45 -3.20
C GLY A 92 17.50 -9.45 -2.92
N SER A 93 16.91 -8.31 -2.54
CA SER A 93 15.49 -8.19 -2.25
C SER A 93 14.64 -8.05 -3.53
N ILE A 94 13.54 -8.80 -3.56
CA ILE A 94 12.55 -8.76 -4.65
C ILE A 94 11.80 -7.44 -4.58
N ARG A 95 11.75 -6.73 -5.71
CA ARG A 95 10.96 -5.51 -5.83
C ARG A 95 9.67 -5.79 -6.57
N TYR A 96 8.61 -5.09 -6.20
CA TYR A 96 7.28 -5.24 -6.75
C TYR A 96 6.89 -3.94 -7.48
N ARG A 97 6.07 -4.07 -8.51
CA ARG A 97 5.51 -2.96 -9.29
C ARG A 97 4.00 -3.17 -9.43
N SER A 98 3.20 -2.15 -9.17
CA SER A 98 1.75 -2.22 -9.38
C SER A 98 1.41 -1.99 -10.86
N MET A 99 0.49 -2.79 -11.39
CA MET A 99 -0.12 -2.62 -12.71
C MET A 99 -1.56 -2.10 -12.63
N VAL A 100 -2.05 -1.86 -11.43
CA VAL A 100 -3.40 -1.34 -11.21
C VAL A 100 -3.48 0.11 -11.66
N SER A 101 -4.46 0.44 -12.50
CA SER A 101 -4.72 1.81 -12.92
C SER A 101 -5.36 2.64 -11.81
N GLU A 102 -5.20 3.95 -11.87
CA GLU A 102 -5.80 4.88 -10.90
C GLU A 102 -7.33 4.71 -10.82
N ASP A 103 -8.01 4.54 -11.96
CA ASP A 103 -9.45 4.31 -12.01
C ASP A 103 -9.89 3.05 -11.26
N MET A 104 -9.10 1.97 -11.37
CA MET A 104 -9.39 0.72 -10.65
C MET A 104 -9.15 0.90 -9.15
N SER A 105 -8.08 1.59 -8.75
CA SER A 105 -7.83 1.93 -7.34
C SER A 105 -8.96 2.78 -6.75
N LEU A 106 -9.49 3.76 -7.49
CA LEU A 106 -10.62 4.59 -7.06
C LEU A 106 -11.93 3.80 -6.96
N LYS A 107 -12.17 2.83 -7.86
CA LYS A 107 -13.33 1.93 -7.77
C LYS A 107 -13.25 1.06 -6.52
N VAL A 108 -12.12 0.41 -6.28
CA VAL A 108 -11.91 -0.43 -5.09
C VAL A 108 -12.06 0.39 -3.80
N ALA A 109 -11.44 1.57 -3.75
CA ALA A 109 -11.57 2.45 -2.60
C ALA A 109 -13.02 2.83 -2.30
N ARG A 110 -13.82 3.15 -3.34
CA ARG A 110 -15.25 3.43 -3.18
C ARG A 110 -16.04 2.21 -2.70
N SER A 111 -15.73 1.01 -3.19
CA SER A 111 -16.40 -0.23 -2.75
C SER A 111 -16.15 -0.55 -1.27
N LEU A 112 -15.02 -0.10 -0.72
CA LEU A 112 -14.65 -0.28 0.68
C LEU A 112 -14.93 0.95 1.55
N SER A 113 -15.57 1.98 0.99
CA SER A 113 -15.71 3.30 1.64
C SER A 113 -14.37 3.88 2.15
N PHE A 114 -13.26 3.46 1.54
CA PHE A 114 -11.91 3.84 1.95
C PHE A 114 -11.57 5.25 1.44
N PRO A 115 -11.11 6.17 2.31
CA PRO A 115 -10.86 7.56 1.95
C PRO A 115 -9.53 7.73 1.20
N LEU A 116 -9.38 7.11 0.03
CA LEU A 116 -8.14 7.09 -0.74
C LEU A 116 -7.58 8.50 -1.00
N SER A 117 -8.45 9.50 -1.16
CA SER A 117 -8.08 10.90 -1.36
C SER A 117 -7.22 11.50 -0.24
N LYS A 118 -7.32 11.00 1.00
CA LYS A 118 -6.48 11.43 2.13
C LYS A 118 -5.03 10.94 2.00
N TYR A 119 -4.82 9.82 1.31
CA TYR A 119 -3.53 9.17 1.15
C TYR A 119 -2.84 9.53 -0.17
N LEU A 120 -3.60 10.05 -1.14
CA LEU A 120 -3.04 10.59 -2.37
C LEU A 120 -2.37 11.93 -2.07
N TYR A 121 -1.06 11.98 -2.31
CA TYR A 121 -0.31 13.22 -2.22
C TYR A 121 -0.72 14.16 -3.37
N ARG A 122 -1.57 15.15 -3.06
CA ARG A 122 -1.93 16.23 -3.97
C ARG A 122 -0.98 17.41 -3.74
N ARG A 123 -0.31 17.89 -4.78
CA ARG A 123 0.45 19.15 -4.75
C ARG A 123 -0.43 20.34 -5.08
#